data_AF-G5JH49-F1
#
_entry.id   AF-G5JH49-F1
#
_cell.length_a   1.000
_cell.length_b   1.000
_cell.length_c   1.000
_cell.angle_alpha   90.00
_cell.angle_beta   90.00
_cell.angle_gamma   90.00
#
_symmetry.space_group_name_H-M   'P 1'
#
loop_
_entity.id
_entity.type
_entity.pdbx_description
1 polymer ?
#
loop_
_entity_poly.entity_id
_entity_poly.type
_entity_poly.pdbx_seq_one_letter_code
_entity_poly.pdbx_strand_id
1 'polypeptide(L)'
;MVIGMKHTLLRIANELNELLLYSDIEAWCQFKKKEDGIVMVDFTHFDERYRHSNKSLMIYPHYSDEEAQELYEEMKRVIAGEELINE
;
A
#
# COMPACT_ATOMS: atom_id res chain seq x y z
N MET A 1 14.11 18.53 9.29
CA MET A 1 13.66 18.44 7.88
C MET A 1 12.33 17.71 7.90
N VAL A 2 11.22 18.40 7.64
CA VAL A 2 9.91 17.72 7.53
C VAL A 2 9.94 16.99 6.20
N ILE A 3 9.97 15.66 6.24
CA ILE A 3 9.82 14.81 5.07
C ILE A 3 8.41 15.07 4.55
N GLY A 4 8.26 15.74 3.40
CA GLY A 4 6.94 15.99 2.83
C GLY A 4 6.23 14.68 2.49
N MET A 5 4.90 14.65 2.60
CA MET A 5 4.07 13.44 2.39
C MET A 5 4.45 12.64 1.13
N LYS A 6 4.86 13.31 0.04
CA LYS A 6 5.33 12.63 -1.18
C LYS A 6 6.55 11.72 -0.97
N HIS A 7 7.52 12.15 -0.15
CA HIS A 7 8.67 11.33 0.21
C HIS A 7 8.27 10.18 1.14
N THR A 8 7.30 10.41 2.04
CA THR A 8 6.72 9.36 2.89
C THR A 8 6.06 8.27 2.03
N LEU A 9 5.26 8.65 1.04
CA LEU A 9 4.63 7.70 0.10
C LEU A 9 5.67 6.89 -0.69
N LEU A 10 6.74 7.53 -1.17
CA LEU A 10 7.82 6.82 -1.87
C LEU A 10 8.54 5.82 -0.94
N ARG A 11 8.82 6.23 0.31
CA ARG A 11 9.42 5.34 1.32
C ARG A 11 8.51 4.14 1.59
N ILE A 12 7.23 4.38 1.84
CA ILE A 12 6.23 3.31 2.10
C ILE A 12 6.21 2.31 0.93
N ALA A 13 6.10 2.79 -0.32
CA ALA A 13 6.07 1.90 -1.47
C ALA A 13 7.34 1.04 -1.57
N ASN A 14 8.52 1.62 -1.31
CA ASN A 14 9.78 0.87 -1.36
C ASN A 14 9.85 -0.20 -0.26
N GLU A 15 9.47 0.14 0.97
CA GLU A 15 9.47 -0.81 2.09
C GLU A 15 8.47 -1.96 1.88
N LEU A 16 7.27 -1.66 1.38
CA LEU A 16 6.28 -2.70 1.07
C LEU A 16 6.75 -3.62 -0.07
N ASN A 17 7.43 -3.08 -1.09
CA ASN A 17 8.02 -3.90 -2.15
C ASN A 17 9.17 -4.77 -1.64
N GLU A 18 9.98 -4.28 -0.69
CA GLU A 18 11.01 -5.09 -0.03
C GLU A 18 10.39 -6.25 0.75
N LEU A 19 9.27 -6.04 1.44
CA LEU A 19 8.54 -7.11 2.13
C LEU A 19 7.92 -8.11 1.13
N LEU A 20 7.32 -7.63 0.05
CA LEU A 20 6.75 -8.47 -1.01
C LEU A 20 7.78 -9.38 -1.66
N LEU A 21 9.04 -8.95 -1.79
CA LEU A 21 10.12 -9.76 -2.34
C LEU A 21 10.30 -11.11 -1.62
N TYR A 22 9.96 -11.16 -0.33
CA TYR A 22 10.12 -12.33 0.52
C TYR A 22 8.79 -12.95 0.95
N SER A 23 7.67 -12.47 0.41
CA SER A 23 6.34 -12.98 0.75
C SER A 23 5.90 -14.06 -0.23
N ASP A 24 5.07 -14.99 0.27
CA ASP A 24 4.43 -16.04 -0.52
C ASP A 24 3.09 -15.58 -1.15
N ILE A 25 2.61 -14.37 -0.83
CA ILE A 25 1.34 -13.86 -1.36
C ILE A 25 1.47 -13.34 -2.80
N GLU A 26 0.37 -13.36 -3.55
CA GLU A 26 0.29 -12.69 -4.85
C GLU A 26 -0.21 -11.25 -4.67
N ALA A 27 0.68 -10.26 -4.78
CA ALA A 27 0.33 -8.86 -4.64
C ALA A 27 1.31 -7.94 -5.41
N TRP A 28 0.94 -6.67 -5.58
CA TRP A 28 1.86 -5.63 -6.02
C TRP A 28 1.69 -4.35 -5.22
N CYS A 29 2.77 -3.55 -5.15
CA CYS A 29 2.79 -2.22 -4.55
C CYS A 29 3.46 -1.23 -5.49
N GLN A 30 2.84 -0.08 -5.75
CA GLN A 30 3.36 0.94 -6.66
C GLN A 30 3.31 2.34 -6.05
N PHE A 31 4.40 3.09 -6.22
CA PHE A 31 4.36 4.54 -6.16
C PHE A 31 3.87 5.08 -7.51
N LYS A 32 2.65 5.62 -7.55
CA LYS A 32 1.96 6.00 -8.78
C LYS A 32 1.81 7.50 -8.88
N LYS A 33 2.14 8.09 -10.02
CA LYS A 33 1.85 9.49 -10.37
C LYS A 33 0.67 9.53 -11.36
N LYS A 34 -0.40 10.22 -11.00
CA LYS A 34 -1.58 10.46 -11.86
C LYS A 34 -1.34 11.65 -12.80
N GLU A 35 -2.17 11.76 -13.83
CA GLU A 35 -2.08 12.82 -14.86
C GLU A 35 -2.20 14.23 -14.28
N ASP A 36 -2.98 14.39 -13.21
CA ASP A 36 -3.15 15.64 -12.45
C ASP A 36 -1.95 15.99 -11.54
N GLY A 37 -0.90 15.16 -11.54
CA GLY A 37 0.30 15.34 -10.72
C GLY A 37 0.17 14.85 -9.27
N ILE A 38 -0.98 14.28 -8.88
CA ILE A 38 -1.14 13.60 -7.59
C ILE A 38 -0.28 12.34 -7.60
N VAL A 39 0.43 12.10 -6.49
CA VAL A 39 1.18 10.87 -6.25
C VAL A 39 0.47 10.04 -5.19
N MET A 40 0.54 8.71 -5.25
CA MET A 40 -0.09 7.84 -4.25
C MET A 40 0.69 6.54 -4.11
N VAL A 41 0.45 5.82 -3.02
CA VAL A 41 0.75 4.38 -2.93
C VAL A 41 -0.50 3.62 -3.36
N ASP A 42 -0.30 2.63 -4.22
CA ASP A 42 -1.35 1.74 -4.74
C ASP A 42 -0.89 0.30 -4.44
N PHE A 43 -1.57 -0.38 -3.52
CA PHE A 43 -1.30 -1.76 -3.14
C PHE A 43 -2.49 -2.62 -3.54
N THR A 44 -2.26 -3.72 -4.24
CA THR A 44 -3.31 -4.67 -4.61
C THR A 44 -2.89 -6.08 -4.25
N HIS A 45 -3.73 -6.76 -3.49
CA HIS A 45 -3.58 -8.17 -3.11
C HIS A 45 -4.57 -9.02 -3.92
N PHE A 46 -4.08 -10.11 -4.50
CA PHE A 46 -4.86 -11.09 -5.24
C PHE A 46 -5.12 -12.31 -4.36
N ASP A 47 -6.39 -12.64 -4.18
CA ASP A 47 -6.83 -13.78 -3.40
C ASP A 47 -8.23 -14.18 -3.83
N GLU A 48 -8.48 -15.49 -4.02
CA GLU A 48 -9.77 -16.02 -4.46
C GLU A 48 -10.92 -15.76 -3.49
N ARG A 49 -10.61 -15.45 -2.22
CA ARG A 49 -11.60 -15.10 -1.19
C ARG A 49 -12.21 -13.73 -1.42
N TYR A 50 -11.59 -12.85 -2.22
CA TYR A 50 -12.20 -11.60 -2.63
C TYR A 50 -13.23 -11.80 -3.74
N ARG A 51 -14.30 -10.99 -3.72
CA ARG A 51 -15.38 -11.03 -4.74
C ARG A 51 -14.87 -10.93 -6.18
N HIS A 52 -13.82 -10.15 -6.41
CA HIS A 52 -13.20 -9.93 -7.72
C HIS A 52 -11.81 -10.56 -7.84
N SER A 53 -11.49 -11.53 -6.98
CA SER A 53 -10.16 -12.15 -6.85
C SER A 53 -9.02 -11.18 -6.56
N ASN A 54 -9.33 -9.93 -6.23
CA ASN A 54 -8.38 -8.93 -5.80
C ASN A 54 -9.06 -7.86 -4.94
N LYS A 55 -8.24 -7.13 -4.18
CA LYS A 55 -8.64 -5.94 -3.46
C LYS A 55 -7.46 -4.99 -3.30
N SER A 56 -7.74 -3.69 -3.24
CA SER A 56 -6.71 -2.65 -3.23
C SER A 56 -6.85 -1.70 -2.04
N LEU A 57 -5.71 -1.22 -1.55
CA LEU A 57 -5.58 -0.14 -0.57
C LEU A 57 -4.73 0.98 -1.17
N MET A 58 -5.09 2.23 -0.86
CA MET A 58 -4.47 3.41 -1.47
C MET A 58 -4.15 4.44 -0.40
N ILE A 59 -2.94 5.01 -0.44
CA ILE A 59 -2.54 6.13 0.43
C ILE A 59 -2.34 7.38 -0.43
N TYR A 60 -3.13 8.41 -0.15
CA TYR A 60 -3.12 9.67 -0.90
C TYR A 60 -2.35 10.78 -0.16
N PRO A 61 -1.88 11.84 -0.85
CA PRO A 61 -1.10 12.92 -0.22
C PRO A 61 -1.89 13.79 0.74
N HIS A 62 -3.22 13.75 0.70
CA HIS A 62 -4.10 14.54 1.55
C HIS A 62 -4.49 13.80 2.84
N TYR A 63 -4.08 12.54 2.99
CA TYR A 63 -4.26 11.79 4.24
C TYR A 63 -3.31 12.36 5.30
N SER A 64 -3.77 12.31 6.55
CA SER A 64 -2.93 12.58 7.72
C SER A 64 -1.84 11.50 7.87
N ASP A 65 -0.80 11.82 8.65
CA ASP A 65 0.25 10.84 8.97
C ASP A 65 -0.32 9.60 9.70
N GLU A 66 -1.38 9.77 10.50
CA GLU A 66 -2.06 8.69 11.23
C GLU A 66 -2.80 7.76 10.27
N GLU A 67 -3.65 8.29 9.37
CA GLU A 67 -4.35 7.51 8.34
C GLU A 67 -3.38 6.76 7.43
N ALA A 68 -2.27 7.41 7.04
CA ALA A 68 -1.23 6.78 6.23
C ALA A 68 -0.52 5.64 6.99
N GLN A 69 -0.27 5.82 8.29
CA GLN A 69 0.38 4.82 9.13
C GLN A 69 -0.52 3.60 9.36
N GLU A 70 -1.82 3.80 9.57
CA GLU A 70 -2.79 2.71 9.74
C GLU A 70 -2.85 1.82 8.50
N LEU A 71 -2.99 2.43 7.31
CA LEU A 71 -3.01 1.70 6.04
C LEU A 71 -1.68 1.00 5.75
N TYR A 72 -0.55 1.63 6.09
CA TYR A 72 0.76 1.02 5.95
C TYR A 72 0.90 -0.25 6.82
N GLU A 73 0.45 -0.21 8.08
CA GLU A 73 0.50 -1.38 8.96
C GLU A 73 -0.49 -2.48 8.51
N GLU A 74 -1.66 -2.11 7.96
CA GLU A 74 -2.57 -3.08 7.33
C GLU A 74 -1.91 -3.79 6.14
N MET A 75 -1.32 -3.03 5.21
CA MET A 75 -0.61 -3.62 4.07
C MET A 75 0.50 -4.58 4.53
N LYS A 76 1.22 -4.28 5.61
CA LYS A 76 2.25 -5.18 6.18
C LYS A 76 1.67 -6.50 6.70
N ARG A 77 0.56 -6.46 7.43
CA ARG A 77 -0.11 -7.68 7.93
C ARG A 77 -0.66 -8.52 6.79
N VAL A 78 -1.19 -7.88 5.74
CA VAL A 78 -1.59 -8.58 4.51
C VAL A 78 -0.38 -9.25 3.84
N ILE A 79 0.74 -8.54 3.68
CA ILE A 79 1.98 -9.09 3.10
C ILE A 79 2.54 -10.25 3.93
N ALA A 80 2.41 -10.19 5.26
CA ALA A 80 2.80 -11.28 6.16
C ALA A 80 1.85 -12.50 6.07
N GLY A 81 0.75 -12.41 5.32
CA GLY A 81 -0.27 -13.45 5.22
C GLY A 81 -1.16 -13.56 6.47
N GLU A 82 -1.11 -12.57 7.36
CA GLU A 82 -1.84 -12.57 8.63
C GLU A 82 -3.33 -12.21 8.46
N GLU A 83 -3.65 -11.37 7.46
CA GLU A 83 -5.01 -10.89 7.22
C GLU A 83 -5.35 -10.70 5.74
N LEU A 84 -6.65 -10.66 5.44
CA LEU A 84 -7.19 -10.15 4.18
C LEU A 84 -7.50 -8.66 4.32
N ILE A 85 -7.53 -7.94 3.19
CA ILE A 85 -7.99 -6.55 3.17
C ILE A 85 -9.50 -6.54 3.47
N ASN A 86 -9.88 -5.95 4.61
CA ASN A 86 -11.27 -5.86 5.05
C ASN A 86 -12.00 -4.69 4.34
N GLU A 87 -13.33 -4.73 4.24
CA GLU A 87 -14.13 -3.67 3.58
C GLU A 87 -14.18 -2.39 4.42
#